data_AF-A0A3M1R657-F1
#
_entry.id   AF-A0A3M1R657-F1
#
_cell.length_a   1.000
_cell.length_b   1.000
_cell.length_c   1.000
_cell.angle_alpha   90.00
_cell.angle_beta   90.00
_cell.angle_gamma   90.00
#
_symmetry.space_group_name_H-M   'P 1'
#
loop_
_entity.id
_entity.type
_entity.pdbx_description
1 polymer ?
#
loop_
_entity_poly.entity_id
_entity_poly.type
_entity_poly.pdbx_seq_one_letter_code
_entity_poly.pdbx_strand_id
1 'polypeptide(L)'
;MRRLVFWCTVAALVATSTTAVAGVVDFEDVGAGLPANSHWNGAPNDGDNTFVSNGFTFHNNYNAAWGSWSGFSYSNETDTTDYGSNQWQHQWTAVPGTGADGSQTYAVGYYSLFGDNKAVIDVPAGVDLVSADFTNNTYAYHSMLN
;
A
#
# COMPACT_ATOMS: atom_id res chain seq x y z
N MET A 1 -0.84 -9.33 -75.55
CA MET A 1 -1.13 -10.04 -74.29
C MET A 1 -0.09 -9.62 -73.26
N ARG A 2 -0.47 -8.96 -72.16
CA ARG A 2 0.46 -8.50 -71.12
C ARG A 2 -0.11 -8.93 -69.77
N ARG A 3 0.60 -9.82 -69.07
CA ARG A 3 0.16 -10.54 -67.87
C ARG A 3 0.33 -9.63 -66.65
N LEU A 4 -0.72 -9.47 -65.84
CA LEU A 4 -0.62 -8.88 -64.49
C LEU A 4 -0.28 -9.99 -63.49
N VAL A 5 0.71 -9.74 -62.64
CA VAL A 5 1.08 -10.60 -61.51
C VAL A 5 0.64 -9.87 -60.24
N PHE A 6 -0.33 -10.43 -59.52
CA PHE A 6 -0.76 -9.94 -58.22
C PHE A 6 0.09 -10.59 -57.13
N TRP A 7 0.77 -9.77 -56.35
CA TRP A 7 1.48 -10.19 -55.14
C TRP A 7 0.51 -10.15 -53.95
N CYS A 8 0.32 -11.30 -53.29
CA CYS A 8 -0.50 -11.42 -52.10
C CYS A 8 0.43 -11.44 -50.89
N THR A 9 0.49 -10.33 -50.16
CA THR A 9 1.18 -10.26 -48.87
C THR A 9 0.29 -10.89 -47.80
N VAL A 10 0.71 -12.03 -47.26
CA VAL A 10 0.11 -12.62 -46.05
C VAL A 10 0.72 -11.90 -44.85
N ALA A 11 -0.09 -11.14 -44.12
CA ALA A 11 0.30 -10.59 -42.83
C ALA A 11 0.21 -11.69 -41.77
N ALA A 12 1.35 -12.13 -41.24
CA ALA A 12 1.39 -13.07 -40.13
C ALA A 12 1.08 -12.32 -38.83
N LEU A 13 -0.05 -12.65 -38.22
CA LEU A 13 -0.45 -12.14 -36.90
C LEU A 13 0.40 -12.86 -35.84
N VAL A 14 1.39 -12.16 -35.27
CA VAL A 14 2.15 -12.65 -34.12
C VAL A 14 1.30 -12.41 -32.87
N ALA A 15 0.71 -13.47 -32.33
CA ALA A 15 0.03 -13.40 -31.04
C ALA A 15 1.08 -13.38 -29.92
N THR A 16 1.27 -12.22 -29.30
CA THR A 16 2.06 -12.10 -28.07
C THR A 16 1.21 -12.57 -26.89
N SER A 17 1.51 -13.74 -26.33
CA SER A 17 0.93 -14.18 -25.06
C SER A 17 1.61 -13.43 -23.92
N THR A 18 0.86 -12.60 -23.18
CA THR A 18 1.32 -11.99 -21.94
C THR A 18 1.20 -13.02 -20.82
N THR A 19 2.33 -13.47 -20.28
CA THR A 19 2.35 -14.23 -19.02
C THR A 19 2.00 -13.29 -17.88
N ALA A 20 0.90 -13.56 -17.17
CA ALA A 20 0.60 -12.87 -15.92
C ALA A 20 1.69 -13.24 -14.90
N VAL A 21 2.41 -12.23 -14.40
CA VAL A 21 3.37 -12.40 -13.31
C VAL A 21 2.61 -12.10 -12.02
N ALA A 22 2.55 -13.07 -11.11
CA ALA A 22 2.06 -12.81 -9.76
C ALA A 22 3.15 -12.07 -8.98
N GLY A 23 2.78 -10.95 -8.36
CA GLY A 23 3.64 -10.16 -7.47
C GLY A 23 2.93 -9.88 -6.16
N VAL A 24 3.70 -9.67 -5.10
CA VAL A 24 3.21 -9.28 -3.77
C VAL A 24 3.68 -7.84 -3.51
N VAL A 25 2.79 -7.01 -2.98
CA VAL A 25 3.16 -5.69 -2.44
C VAL A 25 3.55 -5.91 -0.98
N ASP A 26 4.85 -5.95 -0.70
CA ASP A 26 5.41 -6.27 0.62
C ASP A 26 5.85 -5.03 1.41
N PHE A 27 5.81 -3.85 0.77
CA PHE A 27 6.20 -2.54 1.33
C PHE A 27 7.67 -2.38 1.69
N GLU A 28 8.53 -3.35 1.36
CA GLU A 28 9.95 -3.27 1.69
C GLU A 28 10.65 -2.16 0.87
N ASP A 29 10.14 -1.85 -0.32
CA ASP A 29 10.65 -0.79 -1.18
C ASP A 29 10.50 0.61 -0.55
N VAL A 30 9.39 0.88 0.13
CA VAL A 30 9.17 2.12 0.89
C VAL A 30 9.76 2.04 2.31
N GLY A 31 9.74 0.86 2.91
CA GLY A 31 10.27 0.59 4.25
C GLY A 31 11.78 0.74 4.37
N ALA A 32 12.53 0.47 3.30
CA ALA A 32 13.98 0.67 3.26
C ALA A 32 14.40 2.14 3.53
N GLY A 33 13.48 3.10 3.34
CA GLY A 33 13.69 4.51 3.66
C GLY A 33 13.40 4.89 5.12
N LEU A 34 12.78 4.00 5.91
CA LEU A 34 12.43 4.27 7.30
C LEU A 34 13.60 3.99 8.25
N PRO A 35 13.78 4.82 9.28
CA PRO A 35 14.48 4.41 10.50
C PRO A 35 13.81 3.19 11.13
N ALA A 36 14.56 2.41 11.91
CA ALA A 36 13.99 1.30 12.66
C ALA A 36 12.98 1.78 13.71
N ASN A 37 11.87 1.05 13.87
CA ASN A 37 10.74 1.38 14.73
C ASN A 37 10.19 2.79 14.47
N SER A 38 9.79 3.02 13.23
CA SER A 38 9.24 4.28 12.73
C SER A 38 8.11 4.01 11.73
N HIS A 39 7.45 5.08 11.32
CA HIS A 39 6.38 5.07 10.34
C HIS A 39 6.42 6.33 9.48
N TRP A 40 5.76 6.26 8.33
CA TRP A 40 5.41 7.41 7.53
C TRP A 40 3.90 7.63 7.59
N ASN A 41 3.47 8.84 7.95
CA ASN A 41 2.04 9.17 8.11
C ASN A 41 1.57 10.29 7.16
N GLY A 42 2.39 10.71 6.20
CA GLY A 42 2.12 11.82 5.28
C GLY A 42 2.75 13.17 5.65
N ALA A 43 3.31 13.32 6.86
CA ALA A 43 3.98 14.56 7.24
C ALA A 43 5.38 14.71 6.57
N PRO A 44 5.87 15.95 6.31
CA PRO A 44 5.19 17.23 6.36
C PRO A 44 4.92 17.76 4.94
N ASN A 45 4.08 17.10 4.14
CA ASN A 45 3.84 17.52 2.76
C ASN A 45 2.45 18.17 2.59
N ASP A 46 2.44 19.46 2.25
CA ASP A 46 1.25 20.19 1.77
C ASP A 46 1.09 19.89 0.26
N GLY A 47 0.39 18.82 -0.12
CA GLY A 47 -0.16 18.73 -1.48
C GLY A 47 -0.39 17.33 -2.05
N ASP A 48 0.56 16.41 -1.88
CA ASP A 48 0.46 15.03 -2.40
C ASP A 48 0.83 14.03 -1.30
N ASN A 49 -0.17 13.59 -0.55
CA ASN A 49 -0.01 12.59 0.49
C ASN A 49 -0.25 11.21 -0.11
N THR A 50 0.58 10.76 -1.04
CA THR A 50 0.54 9.37 -1.52
C THR A 50 1.92 8.74 -1.38
N PHE A 51 1.96 7.42 -1.28
CA PHE A 51 3.18 6.67 -1.49
C PHE A 51 2.93 5.58 -2.53
N VAL A 52 3.97 5.21 -3.26
CA VAL A 52 3.90 4.13 -4.26
C VAL A 52 4.76 2.98 -3.76
N SER A 53 4.18 1.79 -3.70
CA SER A 53 4.89 0.56 -3.35
C SER A 53 4.58 -0.52 -4.39
N ASN A 54 5.62 -1.12 -4.97
CA ASN A 54 5.53 -2.12 -6.04
C ASN A 54 4.59 -1.71 -7.20
N GLY A 55 4.49 -0.41 -7.48
CA GLY A 55 3.65 0.16 -8.52
C GLY A 55 2.22 0.54 -8.09
N PHE A 56 1.76 0.11 -6.92
CA PHE A 56 0.46 0.49 -6.37
C PHE A 56 0.56 1.84 -5.65
N THR A 57 -0.43 2.72 -5.85
CA THR A 57 -0.47 4.03 -5.18
C THR A 57 -1.39 3.97 -3.98
N PHE A 58 -0.88 4.28 -2.81
CA PHE A 58 -1.60 4.31 -1.54
C PHE A 58 -1.85 5.76 -1.14
N HIS A 59 -3.13 6.09 -0.92
CA HIS A 59 -3.55 7.45 -0.59
C HIS A 59 -3.53 7.69 0.91
N ASN A 60 -2.91 8.79 1.32
CA ASN A 60 -2.88 9.34 2.65
C ASN A 60 -3.53 10.74 2.64
N ASN A 61 -3.93 11.21 3.80
CA ASN A 61 -4.41 12.56 4.02
C ASN A 61 -3.98 13.02 5.41
N TYR A 62 -2.78 13.59 5.47
CA TYR A 62 -2.22 14.22 6.66
C TYR A 62 -2.70 15.67 6.78
N ASN A 63 -3.16 16.04 7.96
CA ASN A 63 -3.56 17.39 8.32
C ASN A 63 -2.64 17.91 9.42
N ALA A 64 -1.71 18.79 9.03
CA ALA A 64 -0.71 19.37 9.92
C ALA A 64 -1.30 20.24 11.05
N ALA A 65 -2.46 20.88 10.82
CA ALA A 65 -3.09 21.73 11.83
C ALA A 65 -3.59 20.93 13.05
N TRP A 66 -3.97 19.67 12.83
CA TRP A 66 -4.51 18.79 13.86
C TRP A 66 -3.57 17.62 14.21
N GLY A 67 -2.41 17.52 13.55
CA GLY A 67 -1.51 16.36 13.68
C GLY A 67 -2.23 15.03 13.38
N SER A 68 -3.25 15.07 12.52
CA SER A 68 -4.14 13.95 12.25
C SER A 68 -3.91 13.42 10.84
N TRP A 69 -4.25 12.17 10.60
CA TRP A 69 -4.14 11.56 9.29
C TRP A 69 -5.33 10.66 9.00
N SER A 70 -5.47 10.25 7.74
CA SER A 70 -6.39 9.22 7.27
C SER A 70 -5.81 8.60 5.99
N GLY A 71 -6.41 7.51 5.52
CA GLY A 71 -5.91 6.78 4.37
C GLY A 71 -4.88 5.73 4.78
N PHE A 72 -3.75 5.68 4.09
CA PHE A 72 -2.69 4.70 4.31
C PHE A 72 -1.41 5.33 4.87
N SER A 73 -0.75 4.59 5.73
CA SER A 73 0.59 4.80 6.26
C SER A 73 1.40 3.53 5.98
N TYR A 74 2.72 3.59 6.10
CA TYR A 74 3.57 2.39 6.19
C TYR A 74 4.47 2.48 7.42
N SER A 75 4.76 1.35 8.04
CA SER A 75 5.39 1.25 9.35
C SER A 75 6.30 0.03 9.44
N ASN A 76 7.36 0.13 10.23
CA ASN A 76 8.21 -0.98 10.67
C ASN A 76 8.27 -1.09 12.20
N GLU A 77 7.27 -0.52 12.89
CA GLU A 77 7.16 -0.61 14.34
C GLU A 77 6.88 -2.04 14.80
N THR A 78 7.52 -2.45 15.91
CA THR A 78 7.43 -3.82 16.43
C THR A 78 6.95 -3.90 17.88
N ASP A 79 6.87 -2.77 18.60
CA ASP A 79 6.45 -2.75 20.00
C ASP A 79 4.94 -2.91 20.14
N THR A 80 4.54 -4.07 20.64
CA THR A 80 3.13 -4.44 20.85
C THR A 80 2.75 -4.46 22.33
N THR A 81 3.66 -4.08 23.23
CA THR A 81 3.57 -4.37 24.67
C THR A 81 3.36 -3.14 25.55
N ASP A 82 3.80 -1.96 25.13
CA ASP A 82 3.67 -0.74 25.94
C ASP A 82 2.29 -0.07 25.82
N TYR A 83 1.23 -0.82 26.12
CA TYR A 83 -0.14 -0.32 26.13
C TYR A 83 -0.47 0.43 27.44
N GLY A 84 0.29 1.49 27.72
CA GLY A 84 0.22 2.30 28.94
C GLY A 84 -0.66 3.56 28.80
N SER A 85 -0.15 4.73 29.20
CA SER A 85 -0.86 6.02 29.08
C SER A 85 -0.84 6.61 27.66
N ASN A 86 -0.06 6.02 26.74
CA ASN A 86 0.21 6.57 25.40
C ASN A 86 -0.34 5.67 24.27
N GLN A 87 -1.47 5.00 24.52
CA GLN A 87 -2.07 3.97 23.67
C GLN A 87 -2.25 4.40 22.21
N TRP A 88 -2.57 5.67 21.98
CA TRP A 88 -2.78 6.24 20.64
C TRP A 88 -1.50 6.23 19.78
N GLN A 89 -0.30 6.11 20.36
CA GLN A 89 0.94 6.00 19.61
C GLN A 89 1.05 4.66 18.86
N HIS A 90 0.37 3.63 19.37
CA HIS A 90 0.33 2.28 18.79
C HIS A 90 -0.62 2.15 17.59
N GLN A 91 -1.06 3.26 17.01
CA GLN A 91 -1.95 3.27 15.85
C GLN A 91 -1.23 2.84 14.56
N TRP A 92 0.12 2.90 14.52
CA TRP A 92 0.95 2.48 13.40
C TRP A 92 1.60 1.10 13.59
N THR A 93 1.41 0.46 14.74
CA THR A 93 1.98 -0.85 15.02
C THR A 93 0.97 -1.95 14.68
N ALA A 94 1.32 -2.92 13.85
CA ALA A 94 0.53 -4.13 13.67
C ALA A 94 0.57 -4.99 14.94
N VAL A 95 -0.55 -5.57 15.37
CA VAL A 95 -0.57 -6.39 16.60
C VAL A 95 0.38 -7.60 16.59
N PRO A 96 0.72 -8.23 15.44
CA PRO A 96 1.77 -9.26 15.41
C PRO A 96 3.19 -8.69 15.55
N GLY A 97 3.37 -7.37 15.44
CA GLY A 97 4.67 -6.68 15.44
C GLY A 97 5.45 -6.84 14.13
N THR A 98 4.82 -7.34 13.06
CA THR A 98 5.42 -7.63 11.75
C THR A 98 4.36 -7.63 10.67
N GLY A 99 4.77 -7.45 9.41
CA GLY A 99 3.92 -7.64 8.24
C GLY A 99 3.68 -9.12 7.90
N ALA A 100 2.84 -9.36 6.90
CA ALA A 100 2.58 -10.71 6.39
C ALA A 100 3.87 -11.40 5.92
N ASP A 101 3.93 -12.73 6.02
CA ASP A 101 5.09 -13.55 5.67
C ASP A 101 6.41 -13.12 6.34
N GLY A 102 6.33 -12.41 7.47
CA GLY A 102 7.50 -11.91 8.21
C GLY A 102 8.12 -10.66 7.61
N SER A 103 7.38 -9.92 6.76
CA SER A 103 7.82 -8.62 6.25
C SER A 103 8.15 -7.66 7.40
N GLN A 104 9.23 -6.90 7.25
CA GLN A 104 9.63 -5.92 8.25
C GLN A 104 8.78 -4.65 8.16
N THR A 105 8.20 -4.40 6.99
CA THR A 105 7.37 -3.24 6.70
C THR A 105 5.96 -3.69 6.33
N TYR A 106 4.98 -2.89 6.72
CA TYR A 106 3.58 -3.14 6.41
C TYR A 106 2.83 -1.81 6.27
N ALA A 107 1.74 -1.84 5.51
CA ALA A 107 0.82 -0.71 5.45
C ALA A 107 -0.16 -0.72 6.64
N VAL A 108 -0.54 0.48 7.07
CA VAL A 108 -1.58 0.71 8.08
C VAL A 108 -2.67 1.55 7.45
N GLY A 109 -3.89 1.02 7.40
CA GLY A 109 -5.06 1.71 6.88
C GLY A 109 -5.90 2.33 8.01
N TYR A 110 -6.20 3.62 7.90
CA TYR A 110 -7.14 4.32 8.78
C TYR A 110 -8.26 4.98 7.97
N TYR A 111 -9.48 4.49 8.17
CA TYR A 111 -10.68 5.10 7.64
C TYR A 111 -11.26 6.11 8.64
N SER A 112 -11.28 7.39 8.27
CA SER A 112 -11.91 8.46 9.05
C SER A 112 -13.25 8.85 8.46
N LEU A 113 -14.28 9.00 9.32
CA LEU A 113 -15.58 9.55 8.94
C LEU A 113 -15.56 11.08 8.71
N PHE A 114 -14.47 11.73 9.13
CA PHE A 114 -14.31 13.18 9.11
C PHE A 114 -13.23 13.66 8.13
N GLY A 115 -12.51 12.73 7.49
CA GLY A 115 -11.50 13.04 6.49
C GLY A 115 -12.09 13.03 5.08
N ASP A 116 -11.61 13.95 4.22
CA ASP A 116 -12.03 14.03 2.82
C ASP A 116 -11.57 12.80 2.00
N ASN A 117 -10.48 12.15 2.41
CA ASN A 117 -9.91 10.99 1.73
C ASN A 117 -10.18 9.69 2.50
N LYS A 118 -10.71 8.70 1.76
CA LYS A 118 -10.86 7.31 2.21
C LYS A 118 -9.53 6.57 2.07
N ALA A 119 -9.38 5.43 2.75
CA ALA A 119 -8.31 4.48 2.46
C ALA A 119 -8.49 3.92 1.04
N VAL A 120 -7.78 4.52 0.07
CA VAL A 120 -7.84 4.20 -1.36
C VAL A 120 -6.49 3.71 -1.84
N ILE A 121 -6.53 2.67 -2.67
CA ILE A 121 -5.37 2.12 -3.37
C ILE A 121 -5.66 2.21 -4.88
N ASP A 122 -4.81 2.89 -5.64
CA ASP A 122 -4.85 2.82 -7.10
C ASP A 122 -4.04 1.61 -7.56
N VAL A 123 -4.74 0.71 -8.23
CA VAL A 123 -4.18 -0.52 -8.79
C VAL A 123 -3.64 -0.23 -10.20
N PRO A 124 -2.41 -0.65 -10.54
CA PRO A 124 -1.88 -0.51 -11.89
C PRO A 124 -2.80 -1.14 -12.95
N ALA A 125 -2.86 -0.53 -14.14
CA ALA A 125 -3.65 -1.08 -15.23
C ALA A 125 -3.19 -2.50 -15.61
N GLY A 126 -4.15 -3.40 -15.81
CA GLY A 126 -3.86 -4.80 -16.17
C GLY A 126 -3.42 -5.69 -15.01
N VAL A 127 -3.56 -5.21 -13.76
CA VAL A 127 -3.34 -6.01 -12.55
C VAL A 127 -4.68 -6.37 -11.92
N ASP A 128 -4.90 -7.66 -11.67
CA ASP A 128 -6.02 -8.16 -10.90
C ASP A 128 -5.59 -8.38 -9.44
N LEU A 129 -6.35 -7.84 -8.49
CA LEU A 129 -6.15 -8.11 -7.07
C LEU A 129 -6.64 -9.52 -6.72
N VAL A 130 -5.76 -10.35 -6.16
CA VAL A 130 -6.07 -11.75 -5.83
C VAL A 130 -6.45 -11.90 -4.36
N SER A 131 -5.63 -11.34 -3.46
CA SER A 131 -5.80 -11.47 -2.01
C SER A 131 -5.09 -10.33 -1.28
N ALA A 132 -5.41 -10.16 0.00
CA ALA A 132 -4.68 -9.30 0.92
C ALA A 132 -4.82 -9.88 2.33
N ASP A 133 -3.75 -9.75 3.13
CA ASP A 133 -3.74 -10.13 4.53
C ASP A 133 -4.00 -8.91 5.41
N PHE A 134 -4.81 -9.11 6.45
CA PHE A 134 -5.20 -8.04 7.35
C PHE A 134 -5.05 -8.47 8.81
N THR A 135 -4.68 -7.50 9.64
CA THR A 135 -4.68 -7.63 11.09
C THR A 135 -5.08 -6.29 11.71
N ASN A 136 -5.44 -6.30 12.99
CA ASN A 136 -5.64 -5.05 13.72
C ASN A 136 -4.29 -4.38 13.99
N ASN A 137 -4.29 -3.04 14.06
CA ASN A 137 -3.21 -2.37 14.77
C ASN A 137 -3.33 -2.63 16.28
N THR A 138 -2.23 -2.48 16.99
CA THR A 138 -2.12 -2.69 18.43
C THR A 138 -3.14 -1.82 19.18
N TYR A 139 -3.34 -0.57 18.75
CA TYR A 139 -4.35 0.32 19.35
C TYR A 139 -5.78 -0.23 19.29
N ALA A 140 -6.27 -0.58 18.10
CA ALA A 140 -7.63 -1.10 17.92
C ALA A 140 -7.80 -2.46 18.59
N TYR A 141 -6.78 -3.33 18.53
CA TYR A 141 -6.81 -4.63 19.20
C TYR A 141 -7.09 -4.49 20.70
N HIS A 142 -6.30 -3.67 21.39
CA HIS A 142 -6.48 -3.48 22.84
C HIS A 142 -7.74 -2.68 23.18
N SER A 143 -8.14 -1.72 22.34
CA SER A 143 -9.41 -0.99 22.49
C SER A 143 -10.65 -1.89 22.36
N MET A 144 -10.54 -3.05 21.70
CA MET A 144 -11.63 -4.03 21.64
C MET A 144 -11.55 -5.06 22.76
N LEU A 145 -10.36 -5.27 23.31
CA LEU A 145 -10.13 -6.25 24.38
C LEU A 145 -10.70 -5.78 25.73
N ASN A 146 -10.75 -4.47 25.97
CA ASN A 146 -11.20 -3.85 27.23
C ASN A 146 -11.99 -2.56 26.98
#